data_AF-A0A120E5W6-F1
#
_entry.id   AF-A0A120E5W6-F1
#
_cell.length_a   1.000
_cell.length_b   1.000
_cell.length_c   1.000
_cell.angle_alpha   90.00
_cell.angle_beta   90.00
_cell.angle_gamma   90.00
#
_symmetry.space_group_name_H-M   'P 1'
#
loop_
_entity.id
_entity.type
_entity.pdbx_description
1 polymer ?
#
loop_
_entity_poly.entity_id
_entity_poly.type
_entity_poly.pdbx_seq_one_letter_code
_entity_poly.pdbx_strand_id
1 'polypeptide(L)'
;MATAHQQAVAVTKPVLPATFANSFWSTDYRTGLQSLFTALEAATVQSQELAAHVERRSRLERTLANGLVPPALRKDGFALDEGASLRIGFEALLTSSVSEARARERLAEDLEQRTILVPFSSWSASHAHRISTSRTTLFTALDSYE
;
A
#
# COMPACT_ATOMS: atom_id res chain seq x y z
N MET A 1 65.80 0.99 32.34
CA MET A 1 64.98 -0.12 31.81
C MET A 1 63.56 0.40 31.60
N ALA A 2 63.22 0.81 30.36
CA ALA A 2 61.89 1.29 30.02
C ALA A 2 61.11 0.12 29.38
N THR A 3 60.13 -0.40 30.11
CA THR A 3 59.20 -1.44 29.64
C THR A 3 58.21 -0.83 28.65
N ALA A 4 58.35 -1.19 27.38
CA ALA A 4 57.36 -0.86 26.34
C ALA A 4 56.06 -1.63 26.60
N HIS A 5 54.97 -0.92 26.89
CA HIS A 5 53.62 -1.49 26.88
C HIS A 5 53.19 -1.68 25.42
N GLN A 6 53.17 -2.94 24.99
CA GLN A 6 52.64 -3.34 23.70
C GLN A 6 51.10 -3.36 23.82
N GLN A 7 50.44 -2.29 23.35
CA GLN A 7 48.98 -2.26 23.22
C GLN A 7 48.55 -3.25 22.15
N ALA A 8 47.85 -4.31 22.56
CA ALA A 8 47.18 -5.23 21.65
C ALA A 8 46.06 -4.47 20.93
N VAL A 9 46.18 -4.33 19.61
CA VAL A 9 45.15 -3.74 18.75
C VAL A 9 43.96 -4.70 18.75
N ALA A 10 42.83 -4.26 19.31
CA ALA A 10 41.59 -5.03 19.29
C ALA A 10 41.18 -5.24 17.83
N VAL A 11 41.23 -6.49 17.36
CA VAL A 11 40.74 -6.87 16.04
C VAL A 11 39.22 -6.76 16.06
N THR A 12 38.69 -5.65 15.57
CA THR A 12 37.27 -5.50 15.29
C THR A 12 36.91 -6.51 14.21
N LYS A 13 36.23 -7.59 14.58
CA LYS A 13 35.66 -8.54 13.62
C LYS A 13 34.80 -7.74 12.63
N PRO A 14 34.96 -7.92 11.31
CA PRO A 14 34.11 -7.25 10.35
C PRO A 14 32.66 -7.68 10.60
N VAL A 15 31.82 -6.73 10.99
CA VAL A 15 30.38 -6.97 11.15
C VAL A 15 29.79 -6.95 9.74
N LEU A 16 29.35 -8.12 9.27
CA LEU A 16 28.63 -8.22 8.01
C LEU A 16 27.31 -7.44 8.11
N PRO A 17 26.85 -6.80 7.02
CA PRO A 17 25.52 -6.19 7.00
C PRO A 17 24.44 -7.20 7.40
N ALA A 18 23.44 -6.73 8.14
CA ALA A 18 22.31 -7.57 8.52
C ALA A 18 21.51 -7.97 7.26
N THR A 19 21.35 -9.28 7.08
CA THR A 19 20.57 -9.89 5.99
C THR A 19 19.72 -11.02 6.56
N PHE A 20 18.65 -11.41 5.84
CA PHE A 20 17.86 -12.58 6.24
C PHE A 20 18.73 -13.85 6.43
N ALA A 21 19.77 -14.00 5.60
CA ALA A 21 20.65 -15.17 5.63
C ALA A 21 21.56 -15.26 6.87
N ASN A 22 21.80 -14.16 7.59
CA ASN A 22 22.71 -14.16 8.74
C ASN A 22 22.07 -13.72 10.07
N SER A 23 20.82 -13.24 10.06
CA SER A 23 20.20 -12.58 11.22
C SER A 23 19.22 -13.45 12.01
N PHE A 24 18.80 -14.60 11.49
CA PHE A 24 17.73 -15.43 12.08
C PHE A 24 18.18 -16.83 12.50
N TRP A 25 19.48 -17.01 12.76
CA TRP A 25 20.01 -18.24 13.33
C TRP A 25 19.91 -18.19 14.86
N SER A 26 19.20 -19.15 15.46
CA SER A 26 19.15 -19.38 16.91
C SER A 26 19.69 -20.76 17.26
N THR A 27 20.10 -20.98 18.51
CA THR A 27 20.66 -22.28 18.95
C THR A 27 19.69 -23.44 18.76
N ASP A 28 18.40 -23.17 18.96
CA ASP A 28 17.30 -24.10 18.75
C ASP A 28 16.76 -24.10 17.31
N TYR A 29 17.28 -23.23 16.43
CA TYR A 29 16.81 -22.92 15.06
C TYR A 29 15.36 -22.43 14.92
N ARG A 30 14.46 -22.91 15.79
CA ARG A 30 13.03 -22.62 15.84
C ARG A 30 12.75 -21.18 16.18
N THR A 31 13.36 -20.64 17.23
CA THR A 31 13.12 -19.26 17.69
C THR A 31 13.39 -18.23 16.59
N GLY A 32 14.52 -18.36 15.88
CA GLY A 32 14.89 -17.46 14.79
C GLY A 32 13.90 -17.53 13.61
N LEU A 33 13.54 -18.73 13.17
CA LEU A 33 12.53 -18.93 12.11
C LEU A 33 11.15 -18.42 12.51
N GLN A 34 10.72 -18.67 13.75
CA GLN A 34 9.45 -18.16 14.28
C GLN A 34 9.41 -16.63 14.26
N SER A 35 10.49 -15.97 14.71
CA SER A 35 10.58 -14.51 14.67
C SER A 35 10.47 -13.97 13.24
N LEU A 36 11.15 -14.61 12.28
CA LEU A 36 11.11 -14.22 10.87
C LEU A 36 9.70 -14.37 10.30
N PHE A 37 9.09 -15.54 10.44
CA PHE A 37 7.77 -15.80 9.85
C PHE A 37 6.64 -15.02 10.52
N THR A 38 6.75 -14.72 11.82
CA THR A 38 5.81 -13.81 12.49
C THR A 38 5.81 -12.44 11.82
N ALA A 39 6.98 -11.89 11.49
CA ALA A 39 7.08 -10.60 10.80
C ALA A 39 6.56 -10.68 9.35
N LEU A 40 6.87 -11.77 8.63
CA LEU A 40 6.40 -11.97 7.25
C LEU A 40 4.88 -12.13 7.18
N GLU A 41 4.27 -12.85 8.12
CA GLU A 41 2.82 -13.00 8.23
C GLU A 41 2.15 -11.68 8.61
N ALA A 42 2.74 -10.89 9.51
CA ALA A 42 2.24 -9.55 9.78
C ALA A 42 2.25 -8.67 8.52
N ALA A 43 3.27 -8.79 7.67
CA ALA A 43 3.36 -8.03 6.41
C ALA A 43 2.28 -8.44 5.38
N THR A 44 1.84 -9.70 5.36
CA THR A 44 0.73 -10.12 4.48
C THR A 44 -0.59 -9.49 4.92
N VAL A 45 -0.84 -9.41 6.24
CA VAL A 45 -2.01 -8.71 6.80
C VAL A 45 -1.95 -7.21 6.48
N GLN A 46 -0.80 -6.56 6.68
CA GLN A 46 -0.62 -5.14 6.34
C GLN A 46 -0.88 -4.86 4.85
N SER A 47 -0.52 -5.80 3.97
CA SER A 47 -0.81 -5.69 2.54
C SER A 47 -2.32 -5.71 2.27
N GLN A 48 -3.07 -6.56 2.97
CA GLN A 48 -4.54 -6.59 2.86
C GLN A 48 -5.17 -5.29 3.36
N GLU A 49 -4.69 -4.75 4.48
CA GLU A 49 -5.15 -3.47 5.02
C GLU A 49 -4.93 -2.31 4.04
N LEU A 50 -3.76 -2.29 3.37
CA LEU A 50 -3.45 -1.32 2.33
C LEU A 50 -4.40 -1.44 1.13
N ALA A 51 -4.61 -2.65 0.62
CA ALA A 51 -5.54 -2.88 -0.49
C ALA A 51 -6.96 -2.41 -0.13
N ALA A 52 -7.45 -2.78 1.06
CA ALA A 52 -8.76 -2.38 1.55
C ALA A 52 -8.87 -0.85 1.73
N HIS A 53 -7.80 -0.18 2.16
CA HIS A 53 -7.79 1.28 2.24
C HIS A 53 -7.94 1.93 0.85
N VAL A 54 -7.21 1.44 -0.14
CA VAL A 54 -7.24 1.97 -1.51
C VAL A 54 -8.60 1.71 -2.17
N GLU A 55 -9.19 0.54 -1.95
CA GLU A 55 -10.54 0.22 -2.41
C GLU A 55 -11.57 1.20 -1.83
N ARG A 56 -11.52 1.45 -0.51
CA ARG A 56 -12.39 2.44 0.12
C ARG A 56 -12.21 3.83 -0.49
N ARG A 57 -10.97 4.24 -0.74
CA ARG A 57 -10.67 5.52 -1.37
C ARG A 57 -11.24 5.60 -2.79
N SER A 58 -11.03 4.58 -3.63
CA SER A 58 -11.58 4.55 -5.00
C SER A 58 -13.11 4.69 -4.99
N ARG A 59 -13.81 3.96 -4.09
CA ARG A 59 -15.26 4.08 -3.93
C ARG A 59 -15.72 5.48 -3.50
N LEU A 60 -14.98 6.13 -2.60
CA LEU A 60 -15.29 7.49 -2.17
C LEU A 60 -15.14 8.50 -3.31
N GLU A 61 -14.07 8.38 -4.10
CA GLU A 61 -13.86 9.26 -5.27
C GLU A 61 -14.98 9.11 -6.30
N ARG A 62 -15.45 7.88 -6.59
CA ARG A 62 -16.64 7.68 -7.45
C ARG A 62 -17.90 8.30 -6.88
N THR A 63 -18.12 8.13 -5.57
CA THR A 63 -19.30 8.69 -4.90
C THR A 63 -19.30 10.22 -5.02
N LEU A 64 -18.14 10.84 -4.83
CA LEU A 64 -17.97 12.28 -4.96
C LEU A 64 -18.09 12.76 -6.41
N ALA A 65 -17.54 12.01 -7.37
CA ALA A 65 -17.71 12.28 -8.80
C ALA A 65 -19.20 12.32 -9.19
N ASN A 66 -19.96 11.30 -8.77
CA ASN A 66 -21.41 11.24 -9.03
C ASN A 66 -22.17 12.38 -8.35
N GLY A 67 -21.77 12.77 -7.14
CA GLY A 67 -22.40 13.88 -6.40
C GLY A 67 -22.16 15.26 -7.01
N LEU A 68 -21.10 15.43 -7.82
CA LEU A 68 -20.75 16.70 -8.46
C LEU A 68 -21.43 16.91 -9.82
N VAL A 69 -22.14 15.90 -10.36
CA VAL A 69 -22.88 16.05 -11.61
C VAL A 69 -24.13 16.91 -11.35
N PRO A 70 -24.20 18.12 -11.93
CA PRO A 70 -25.31 19.01 -11.64
C PRO A 70 -26.59 18.56 -12.36
N PRO A 71 -27.77 18.79 -11.75
CA PRO A 71 -29.04 18.56 -12.42
C PRO A 71 -29.27 19.58 -13.54
N ALA A 72 -30.20 19.27 -14.44
CA ALA A 72 -30.63 20.22 -15.46
C ALA A 72 -31.21 21.51 -14.83
N LEU A 73 -30.91 22.66 -15.44
CA LEU A 73 -31.46 23.94 -15.02
C LEU A 73 -32.98 23.96 -15.17
N ARG A 74 -33.67 24.58 -14.21
CA ARG A 74 -35.13 24.71 -14.22
C ARG A 74 -35.58 25.89 -15.09
N LYS A 75 -36.70 25.69 -15.80
CA LYS A 75 -37.33 26.72 -16.67
C LYS A 75 -37.90 27.91 -15.91
N ASP A 76 -38.22 27.75 -14.63
CA ASP A 76 -38.64 28.82 -13.72
C ASP A 76 -37.47 29.41 -12.91
N GLY A 77 -36.22 29.12 -13.30
CA GLY A 77 -35.00 29.61 -12.65
C GLY A 77 -33.96 30.04 -13.68
N PHE A 78 -32.71 29.59 -13.53
CA PHE A 78 -31.60 29.98 -14.41
C PHE A 78 -31.79 29.61 -15.90
N ALA A 79 -32.72 28.73 -16.26
CA ALA A 79 -33.04 28.47 -17.67
C ALA A 79 -34.07 29.44 -18.27
N LEU A 80 -34.63 30.38 -17.48
CA LEU A 80 -35.68 31.31 -17.93
C LEU A 80 -35.17 32.38 -18.92
N ASP A 81 -33.94 32.86 -18.74
CA ASP A 81 -33.33 33.90 -19.56
C ASP A 81 -31.94 33.43 -20.03
N GLU A 82 -31.70 33.37 -21.34
CA GLU A 82 -30.43 32.91 -21.93
C GLU A 82 -29.32 33.97 -21.92
N GLY A 83 -29.65 35.26 -21.74
CA GLY A 83 -28.70 36.37 -21.90
C GLY A 83 -28.12 36.97 -20.62
N ALA A 84 -28.56 36.55 -19.44
CA ALA A 84 -28.16 37.15 -18.17
C ALA A 84 -26.71 36.79 -17.79
N SER A 85 -25.88 37.79 -17.46
CA SER A 85 -24.49 37.58 -17.01
C SER A 85 -24.37 36.66 -15.79
N LEU A 86 -25.36 36.71 -14.89
CA LEU A 86 -25.47 35.81 -13.74
C LEU A 86 -25.63 34.34 -14.18
N ARG A 87 -26.42 34.08 -15.22
CA ARG A 87 -26.60 32.72 -15.77
C ARG A 87 -25.29 32.20 -16.34
N ILE A 88 -24.58 33.00 -17.12
CA ILE A 88 -23.28 32.61 -17.70
C ILE A 88 -22.30 32.25 -16.58
N GLY A 89 -22.24 33.04 -15.51
CA GLY A 89 -21.41 32.74 -14.34
C GLY A 89 -21.82 31.42 -13.65
N PHE A 90 -23.12 31.16 -13.53
CA PHE A 90 -23.62 29.91 -12.96
C PHE A 90 -23.29 28.70 -13.84
N GLU A 91 -23.48 28.79 -15.16
CA GLU A 91 -23.10 27.74 -16.12
C GLU A 91 -21.60 27.45 -16.08
N ALA A 92 -20.75 28.46 -15.87
CA ALA A 92 -19.32 28.27 -15.67
C ALA A 92 -19.01 27.49 -14.39
N LEU A 93 -19.72 27.75 -13.29
CA LEU A 93 -19.60 26.96 -12.06
C LEU A 93 -20.01 25.51 -12.29
N LEU A 94 -21.15 25.27 -12.97
CA LEU A 94 -21.60 23.92 -13.29
C LEU A 94 -20.60 23.17 -14.16
N THR A 95 -20.02 23.86 -15.15
CA THR A 95 -18.96 23.31 -16.01
C THR A 95 -17.72 22.93 -15.21
N SER A 96 -17.34 23.75 -14.22
CA SER A 96 -16.25 23.43 -13.30
C SER A 96 -16.57 22.22 -12.43
N SER A 97 -17.80 22.08 -11.92
CA SER A 97 -18.21 20.89 -11.16
C SER A 97 -18.15 19.62 -12.01
N VAL A 98 -18.58 19.68 -13.27
CA VAL A 98 -18.48 18.55 -14.22
C VAL A 98 -17.02 18.20 -14.52
N SER A 99 -16.13 19.18 -14.66
CA SER A 99 -14.71 18.92 -14.89
C SER A 99 -14.05 18.26 -13.68
N GLU A 100 -14.39 18.69 -12.46
CA GLU A 100 -13.97 18.06 -11.21
C GLU A 100 -14.50 16.63 -11.10
N ALA A 101 -15.78 16.41 -11.37
CA ALA A 101 -16.39 15.07 -11.37
C ALA A 101 -15.62 14.09 -12.27
N ARG A 102 -15.29 14.52 -13.49
CA ARG A 102 -14.50 13.71 -14.44
C ARG A 102 -13.09 13.42 -13.94
N ALA A 103 -12.44 14.38 -13.29
CA ALA A 103 -11.11 14.18 -12.73
C ALA A 103 -11.12 13.15 -11.60
N ARG A 104 -12.14 13.19 -10.73
CA ARG A 104 -12.33 12.23 -9.63
C ARG A 104 -12.65 10.83 -10.14
N GLU A 105 -13.49 10.71 -11.16
CA GLU A 105 -13.79 9.40 -11.76
C GLU A 105 -12.52 8.75 -12.33
N ARG A 106 -11.70 9.53 -13.06
CA ARG A 106 -10.41 9.05 -13.58
C ARG A 106 -9.46 8.61 -12.47
N LEU A 107 -9.43 9.34 -11.35
CA LEU A 107 -8.63 8.94 -10.19
C LEU A 107 -9.11 7.63 -9.59
N ALA A 108 -10.43 7.43 -9.47
CA ALA A 108 -11.01 6.18 -8.98
C ALA A 108 -10.67 4.99 -9.89
N GLU A 109 -10.79 5.17 -11.21
CA GLU A 109 -10.42 4.18 -12.23
C GLU A 109 -8.93 3.84 -12.18
N ASP A 110 -8.07 4.85 -12.05
CA ASP A 110 -6.62 4.66 -12.01
C ASP A 110 -6.18 3.88 -10.76
N LEU A 111 -6.72 4.26 -9.59
CA LEU A 111 -6.46 3.58 -8.32
C LEU A 111 -6.91 2.11 -8.36
N GLU A 112 -8.05 1.84 -9.00
CA GLU A 112 -8.61 0.49 -9.06
C GLU A 112 -7.90 -0.39 -10.10
N GLN A 113 -7.87 0.03 -11.36
CA GLN A 113 -7.51 -0.84 -12.47
C GLN A 113 -6.02 -0.82 -12.80
N ARG A 114 -5.36 0.35 -12.69
CA ARG A 114 -4.04 0.55 -13.29
C ARG A 114 -2.92 0.52 -12.28
N THR A 115 -3.06 1.28 -11.20
CA THR A 115 -1.90 1.66 -10.40
C THR A 115 -1.75 0.80 -9.16
N ILE A 116 -2.85 0.46 -8.48
CA ILE A 116 -2.75 -0.13 -7.15
C ILE A 116 -3.64 -1.36 -6.99
N LEU A 117 -4.97 -1.22 -6.93
CA LEU A 117 -5.82 -2.26 -6.33
C LEU A 117 -5.69 -3.61 -7.03
N VAL A 118 -5.98 -3.69 -8.34
CA VAL A 118 -5.88 -4.94 -9.10
C VAL A 118 -4.46 -5.55 -9.10
N PRO A 119 -3.40 -4.83 -9.53
CA PRO A 119 -2.07 -5.41 -9.60
C PRO A 119 -1.51 -5.79 -8.21
N PHE A 120 -1.71 -4.93 -7.20
CA PHE A 120 -1.20 -5.17 -5.86
C PHE A 120 -1.96 -6.30 -5.15
N SER A 121 -3.28 -6.42 -5.35
CA SER A 121 -4.06 -7.51 -4.74
C SER A 121 -3.65 -8.87 -5.30
N SER A 122 -3.45 -8.96 -6.63
CA SER A 122 -2.95 -10.18 -7.27
C SER A 122 -1.55 -10.57 -6.75
N TRP A 123 -0.64 -9.59 -6.71
CA TRP A 123 0.71 -9.82 -6.21
C TRP A 123 0.73 -10.21 -4.73
N SER A 124 0.00 -9.50 -3.87
CA SER A 124 -0.01 -9.73 -2.42
C SER A 124 -0.62 -11.07 -2.05
N ALA A 125 -1.66 -11.52 -2.76
CA ALA A 125 -2.21 -12.87 -2.61
C ALA A 125 -1.19 -13.95 -2.99
N SER A 126 -0.50 -13.79 -4.12
CA SER A 126 0.59 -14.69 -4.54
C SER A 126 1.74 -14.70 -3.54
N HIS A 127 2.12 -13.52 -3.01
CA HIS A 127 3.15 -13.41 -2.00
C HIS A 127 2.77 -14.11 -0.70
N ALA A 128 1.54 -13.90 -0.21
CA ALA A 128 1.03 -14.57 0.98
C ALA A 128 1.05 -16.11 0.82
N HIS A 129 0.68 -16.62 -0.35
CA HIS A 129 0.79 -18.04 -0.66
C HIS A 129 2.24 -18.54 -0.60
N ARG A 130 3.19 -17.80 -1.19
CA ARG A 130 4.63 -18.14 -1.13
C ARG A 130 5.16 -18.18 0.30
N ILE A 131 4.76 -17.23 1.15
CA ILE A 131 5.14 -17.21 2.57
C ILE A 131 4.58 -18.43 3.29
N SER A 132 3.30 -18.74 3.11
CA SER A 132 2.66 -19.91 3.72
C SER A 132 3.34 -21.21 3.30
N THR A 133 3.60 -21.41 2.01
CA THR A 133 4.26 -22.61 1.50
C THR A 133 5.69 -22.72 2.01
N SER A 134 6.45 -21.61 2.03
CA SER A 134 7.81 -21.60 2.55
C SER A 134 7.84 -21.94 4.03
N ARG A 135 6.88 -21.43 4.81
CA ARG A 135 6.74 -21.75 6.23
C ARG A 135 6.52 -23.25 6.42
N THR A 136 5.51 -23.83 5.75
CA THR A 136 5.20 -25.25 5.87
C THR A 136 6.41 -26.12 5.54
N THR A 137 7.12 -25.82 4.45
CA THR A 137 8.32 -26.57 4.04
C THR A 137 9.41 -26.51 5.12
N LEU A 138 9.71 -25.33 5.63
CA LEU A 138 10.79 -25.16 6.62
C LEU A 138 10.44 -25.74 7.98
N PHE A 139 9.21 -25.57 8.46
CA PHE A 139 8.79 -26.16 9.74
C PHE A 139 8.68 -27.68 9.65
N THR A 140 8.22 -28.24 8.52
CA THR A 140 8.28 -29.71 8.30
C THR A 140 9.70 -30.24 8.35
N ALA A 141 10.64 -29.54 7.71
CA ALA A 141 12.05 -29.92 7.73
C ALA A 141 12.65 -29.82 9.14
N LEU A 142 12.30 -28.78 9.89
CA LEU A 142 12.73 -28.59 11.28
C LEU A 142 12.19 -29.70 12.18
N ASP A 143 10.90 -30.02 12.08
CA ASP A 143 10.26 -31.09 12.85
C ASP A 143 10.83 -32.48 12.50
N SER A 144 11.41 -32.67 11.31
CA SER A 144 12.11 -33.91 10.94
C SER A 144 13.56 -33.99 11.44
N TYR A 145 14.15 -32.85 11.80
CA TYR A 145 15.52 -32.74 12.28
C TYR A 145 15.61 -32.87 13.80
N GLU A 146 14.64 -32.30 14.52
CA GLU A 146 14.46 -32.41 15.97
C GLU A 146 14.01 -33.81 16.40
#